data_AF-A0A963K413-F1
#
_entry.id   AF-A0A963K413-F1
#
_cell.length_a   1.000
_cell.length_b   1.000
_cell.length_c   1.000
_cell.angle_alpha   90.00
_cell.angle_beta   90.00
_cell.angle_gamma   90.00
#
_symmetry.space_group_name_H-M   'P 1'
#
loop_
_entity.id
_entity.type
_entity.pdbx_description
1 polymer ?
#
loop_
_entity_poly.entity_id
_entity_poly.type
_entity_poly.pdbx_seq_one_letter_code
_entity_poly.pdbx_strand_id
1 'polypeptide(L)'
;LVEAAELVADGRPKPEMLAELRAGLDFDRVMVELPGPWISGVTLSLIQDLKKALVRELGPDVNIANVHAEDLIATEALRVGLGVVGPTTRLVD
;
A
#
# COMPACT_ATOMS: atom_id res chain seq x y z
N LEU A 1 11.65 -6.31 4.71
CA LEU A 1 11.08 -5.89 3.41
C LEU A 1 10.03 -6.94 3.05
N VAL A 2 8.82 -6.52 2.69
CA VAL A 2 7.69 -7.40 2.33
C VAL A 2 7.19 -7.00 0.95
N GLU A 3 6.96 -7.95 0.06
CA GLU A 3 6.47 -7.63 -1.30
C GLU A 3 4.94 -7.46 -1.30
N ALA A 4 4.42 -6.35 -1.83
CA ALA A 4 2.98 -6.11 -1.90
C ALA A 4 2.24 -7.17 -2.72
N ALA A 5 2.91 -7.77 -3.71
CA ALA A 5 2.35 -8.85 -4.53
C ALA A 5 2.04 -10.11 -3.71
N GLU A 6 2.76 -10.37 -2.63
CA GLU A 6 2.49 -11.51 -1.74
C GLU A 6 1.21 -11.29 -0.93
N LEU A 7 0.91 -10.02 -0.60
CA LEU A 7 -0.21 -9.60 0.24
C LEU A 7 -1.56 -9.57 -0.50
N VAL A 8 -1.55 -9.75 -1.82
CA VAL A 8 -2.71 -9.55 -2.68
C VAL A 8 -2.91 -10.75 -3.60
N ALA A 9 -4.15 -11.17 -3.78
CA ALA A 9 -4.59 -12.15 -4.78
C ALA A 9 -5.74 -11.55 -5.59
N ASP A 10 -5.65 -11.60 -6.92
CA ASP A 10 -6.66 -11.04 -7.84
C ASP A 10 -7.03 -9.58 -7.54
N GLY A 11 -6.02 -8.76 -7.21
CA GLY A 11 -6.19 -7.34 -6.88
C GLY A 11 -6.87 -7.09 -5.51
N ARG A 12 -7.11 -8.13 -4.72
CA ARG A 12 -7.69 -8.03 -3.38
C ARG A 12 -6.69 -8.42 -2.29
N PRO A 13 -6.67 -7.72 -1.15
CA PRO A 13 -5.84 -8.14 -0.02
C PRO A 13 -6.18 -9.54 0.45
N LYS A 14 -5.18 -10.31 0.88
CA LYS A 14 -5.36 -11.57 1.61
C LYS A 14 -5.55 -11.23 3.10
N PRO A 15 -6.79 -11.18 3.62
CA PRO A 15 -7.05 -10.65 4.96
C PRO A 15 -6.37 -11.47 6.06
N GLU A 16 -6.29 -12.79 5.90
CA GLU A 16 -5.62 -13.68 6.85
C GLU A 16 -4.12 -13.41 6.93
N MET A 17 -3.45 -13.30 5.78
CA MET A 17 -2.02 -12.97 5.72
C MET A 17 -1.73 -11.57 6.30
N LEU A 18 -2.59 -10.59 6.03
CA LEU A 18 -2.44 -9.25 6.61
C LEU A 18 -2.59 -9.26 8.13
N ALA A 19 -3.51 -10.06 8.67
CA ALA A 19 -3.69 -10.21 10.11
C ALA A 19 -2.46 -10.86 10.76
N GLU A 20 -1.93 -11.92 10.15
CA GLU A 20 -0.70 -12.59 10.61
C GLU A 20 0.50 -11.65 10.60
N LEU A 21 0.68 -10.86 9.54
CA LEU A 21 1.78 -9.90 9.45
C LEU A 21 1.64 -8.79 10.49
N ARG A 22 0.44 -8.29 10.77
CA ARG A 22 0.23 -7.31 11.86
C ARG A 22 0.51 -7.88 13.23
N ALA A 23 0.24 -9.17 13.44
CA ALA A 23 0.54 -9.83 14.70
C ALA A 23 2.05 -10.12 14.84
N GLY A 24 2.75 -10.37 13.73
CA GLY A 24 4.13 -10.84 13.72
C GLY A 24 5.20 -9.78 13.43
N LEU A 25 4.83 -8.62 12.86
CA LEU A 25 5.78 -7.59 12.42
C LEU A 25 5.49 -6.23 13.05
N ASP A 26 6.58 -5.53 13.37
CA ASP A 26 6.57 -4.11 13.69
C ASP A 26 6.58 -3.28 12.40
N PHE A 27 5.41 -2.74 12.03
CA PHE A 27 5.24 -2.00 10.77
C PHE A 27 5.95 -0.64 10.73
N ASP A 28 6.37 -0.09 11.88
CA ASP A 28 7.21 1.11 11.92
C ASP A 28 8.63 0.81 11.42
N ARG A 29 9.00 -0.47 11.34
CA ARG A 29 10.31 -0.95 10.91
C ARG A 29 10.28 -1.76 9.61
N VAL A 30 9.11 -1.83 8.96
CA VAL A 30 8.91 -2.60 7.73
C VAL A 30 8.46 -1.69 6.61
N MET A 31 9.11 -1.82 5.45
CA MET A 31 8.64 -1.27 4.20
C MET A 31 7.97 -2.36 3.36
N VAL A 32 6.85 -2.00 2.72
CA VAL A 32 6.16 -2.84 1.75
C VAL A 32 6.50 -2.37 0.34
N GLU A 33 7.09 -3.23 -0.49
CA GLU A 33 7.49 -2.92 -1.86
C GLU A 33 6.35 -3.07 -2.85
N LEU A 34 6.06 -2.01 -3.61
CA LEU A 34 5.19 -2.12 -4.78
C LEU A 34 5.94 -2.81 -5.94
N PRO A 35 5.24 -3.64 -6.74
CA PRO A 35 5.81 -4.12 -7.99
C PRO A 35 5.97 -2.97 -8.98
N GLY A 36 6.98 -3.06 -9.84
CA GLY A 36 7.20 -2.07 -10.88
C GLY A 36 6.54 -2.43 -12.22
N PRO A 37 6.26 -1.44 -13.09
CA PRO A 37 5.70 -1.68 -14.42
C PRO A 37 6.67 -2.39 -15.37
N TRP A 38 7.94 -2.55 -14.98
CA TRP A 38 8.93 -3.35 -15.72
C TRP A 38 8.72 -4.86 -15.57
N ILE A 39 7.86 -5.30 -14.65
CA ILE A 39 7.49 -6.70 -14.48
C ILE A 39 6.37 -7.05 -15.45
N SER A 40 6.55 -8.09 -16.26
CA SER A 40 5.55 -8.54 -17.24
C SER A 40 4.20 -8.83 -16.57
N GLY A 41 3.13 -8.25 -17.11
CA GLY A 41 1.78 -8.40 -16.57
C GLY A 41 1.42 -7.44 -15.43
N VAL A 42 2.38 -6.64 -14.93
CA VAL A 42 2.09 -5.59 -13.95
C VAL A 42 1.67 -4.32 -14.68
N THR A 43 0.43 -3.90 -14.43
CA THR A 43 -0.12 -2.65 -14.97
C THR A 43 -0.01 -1.52 -13.94
N LEU A 44 -0.03 -0.27 -14.40
CA LEU A 44 -0.10 0.90 -13.50
C LEU A 44 -1.36 0.88 -12.63
N SER A 45 -2.48 0.36 -13.14
CA SER A 45 -3.72 0.22 -12.38
C SER A 45 -3.56 -0.77 -11.22
N LEU A 46 -2.85 -1.89 -11.44
CA LEU A 46 -2.55 -2.84 -10.38
C LEU A 46 -1.71 -2.19 -9.28
N ILE A 47 -0.66 -1.44 -9.65
CA ILE A 47 0.18 -0.71 -8.69
C ILE A 47 -0.66 0.27 -7.86
N GLN A 48 -1.58 0.99 -8.50
CA GLN A 48 -2.49 1.91 -7.82
C GLN A 48 -3.46 1.18 -6.88
N ASP A 49 -3.97 0.01 -7.28
CA ASP A 49 -4.85 -0.81 -6.43
C ASP A 49 -4.11 -1.34 -5.19
N LEU A 50 -2.87 -1.82 -5.36
CA LEU A 50 -2.01 -2.26 -4.26
C LEU A 50 -1.74 -1.10 -3.29
N LYS A 51 -1.36 0.07 -3.81
CA LYS A 51 -1.08 1.25 -2.98
C LYS A 51 -2.30 1.69 -2.16
N LYS A 52 -3.50 1.72 -2.75
CA LYS A 52 -4.75 1.98 -2.02
C LYS A 52 -5.03 0.93 -0.95
N ALA A 53 -4.81 -0.35 -1.25
CA ALA A 53 -4.99 -1.43 -0.30
C ALA A 53 -4.04 -1.28 0.90
N LEU A 54 -2.76 -1.00 0.67
CA LEU A 54 -1.80 -0.79 1.76
C LEU A 54 -2.23 0.35 2.69
N VAL A 55 -2.58 1.52 2.14
CA VAL A 55 -3.02 2.66 2.95
C VAL A 55 -4.33 2.37 3.70
N ARG A 56 -5.29 1.71 3.05
CA ARG A 56 -6.58 1.39 3.67
C ARG A 56 -6.45 0.37 4.79
N GLU A 57 -5.68 -0.69 4.54
CA GLU A 57 -5.56 -1.77 5.51
C GLU A 57 -4.55 -1.36 6.61
N LEU A 58 -3.32 -1.02 6.25
CA LEU A 58 -2.21 -0.81 7.20
C LEU A 58 -2.15 0.63 7.76
N GLY A 59 -3.01 1.52 7.28
CA GLY A 59 -3.10 2.90 7.74
C GLY A 59 -2.30 3.88 6.87
N PRO A 60 -2.56 5.19 7.05
CA PRO A 60 -1.96 6.25 6.25
C PRO A 60 -0.47 6.43 6.45
N ASP A 61 0.14 5.84 7.47
CA ASP A 61 1.58 5.99 7.78
C ASP A 61 2.42 4.79 7.35
N VAL A 62 1.82 3.79 6.70
CA VAL A 62 2.55 2.59 6.22
C VAL A 62 3.77 2.96 5.37
N ASN A 63 4.94 2.38 5.64
CA ASN A 63 6.12 2.62 4.81
C ASN A 63 6.00 1.87 3.48
N ILE A 64 6.03 2.60 2.36
CA ILE A 64 5.88 2.03 1.02
C ILE A 64 7.18 2.26 0.23
N ALA A 65 7.75 1.19 -0.31
CA ALA A 65 8.91 1.22 -1.19
C ALA A 65 8.49 1.09 -2.66
N ASN A 66 9.41 1.42 -3.57
CA ASN A 66 9.19 1.42 -5.03
C ASN A 66 8.01 2.29 -5.50
N VAL A 67 7.70 3.36 -4.76
CA VAL A 67 6.77 4.39 -5.26
C VAL A 67 7.46 5.12 -6.41
N HIS A 68 6.82 5.15 -7.58
CA HIS A 68 7.36 5.85 -8.74
C HIS A 68 7.40 7.36 -8.48
N ALA A 69 8.40 8.06 -9.02
CA ALA A 69 8.62 9.48 -8.71
C ALA A 69 7.41 10.36 -9.09
N GLU A 70 6.76 10.06 -10.22
CA GLU A 70 5.57 10.79 -10.68
C GLU A 70 4.34 10.58 -9.78
N ASP A 71 4.35 9.50 -8.99
CA ASP A 71 3.27 9.09 -8.11
C ASP A 71 3.41 9.62 -6.69
N LEU A 72 4.51 10.31 -6.34
CA LEU A 72 4.77 10.78 -4.98
C LEU A 72 3.63 11.68 -4.46
N ILE A 73 3.22 12.68 -5.25
CA ILE A 73 2.13 13.59 -4.88
C ILE A 73 0.79 12.87 -4.76
N ALA A 74 0.50 11.95 -5.69
CA ALA A 74 -0.73 11.17 -5.65
C ALA A 74 -0.77 10.21 -4.44
N THR A 75 0.39 9.68 -4.05
CA THR A 75 0.56 8.81 -2.88
C THR A 75 0.32 9.60 -1.59
N GLU A 76 0.86 10.81 -1.49
CA GLU A 76 0.60 11.68 -0.33
C GLU A 76 -0.87 12.10 -0.27
N ALA A 77 -1.45 12.49 -1.40
CA ALA A 77 -2.88 12.81 -1.48
C ALA A 77 -3.76 11.66 -0.98
N LEU A 78 -3.42 10.41 -1.33
CA LEU A 78 -4.08 9.20 -0.82
C LEU A 78 -3.95 9.08 0.71
N ARG A 79 -2.77 9.31 1.28
CA ARG A 79 -2.53 9.24 2.74
C ARG A 79 -3.38 10.25 3.51
N VAL A 80 -3.52 11.49 3.00
CA VAL A 80 -4.22 12.58 3.71
C VAL A 80 -5.73 12.68 3.39
N GLY A 81 -6.27 11.72 2.66
CA GLY A 81 -7.70 11.66 2.31
C GLY A 81 -8.12 12.57 1.16
N LEU A 82 -7.18 13.07 0.36
CA LEU A 82 -7.43 13.92 -0.82
C LEU A 82 -7.39 13.15 -2.15
N GLY A 83 -7.02 11.86 -2.12
CA GLY A 83 -7.01 10.98 -3.29
C GLY A 83 -8.40 10.42 -3.64
N VAL A 84 -8.44 9.54 -4.65
CA VAL A 84 -9.67 8.83 -5.10
C VAL A 84 -10.24 7.91 -4.00
N VAL A 85 -9.35 7.48 -3.10
CA VAL A 85 -9.64 6.72 -1.87
C VAL A 85 -8.72 7.32 -0.80
N GLY A 86 -9.04 7.16 0.48
CA GLY A 86 -8.17 7.59 1.59
C GLY A 86 -8.81 7.26 2.94
N PRO A 87 -8.09 7.49 4.05
CA PRO A 87 -8.65 7.30 5.38
C PRO A 87 -9.92 8.15 5.55
N THR A 88 -11.02 7.55 5.99
CA THR A 88 -12.27 8.29 6.27
C THR A 88 -12.19 9.15 7.52
N THR A 89 -11.13 8.98 8.29
CA THR A 89 -10.87 9.66 9.55
C THR A 89 -9.41 10.11 9.53
N ARG A 90 -9.16 11.41 9.65
CA ARG A 90 -7.80 11.89 9.95
C ARG A 90 -7.50 11.52 11.40
N LEU A 91 -6.33 10.93 11.65
CA LEU A 91 -5.74 10.97 12.98
C LEU A 91 -5.40 12.45 13.20
N VAL A 92 -6.19 13.11 14.04
CA VAL A 92 -5.87 14.42 14.59
C VAL A 92 -4.99 14.16 15.81
N ASP A 93 -3.80 14.75 15.80
CA ASP A 93 -2.90 14.82 16.96
C ASP A 93 -3.55 15.59 18.12
#